data_AF-A0A1B8Y8G0-F1
#
_entry.id   AF-A0A1B8Y8G0-F1
#
_cell.length_a   1.000
_cell.length_b   1.000
_cell.length_c   1.000
_cell.angle_alpha   90.00
_cell.angle_beta   90.00
_cell.angle_gamma   90.00
#
_symmetry.space_group_name_H-M   'P 1'
#
loop_
_entity.id
_entity.type
_entity.pdbx_description
1 polymer ?
#
loop_
_entity_poly.entity_id
_entity_poly.type
_entity_poly.pdbx_seq_one_letter_code
_entity_poly.pdbx_strand_id
1 'polypeptide(L)'
;MMFYLSSPSPQNYKYLLDFLYIIKTFNENPNMSQNLTLGYHISDSCGNVYKAERSVLQILSGLRDPVPNYSCAGKRNIVGFIGDLTSETTIPIAHILNVLGYSQVPRAQCSDNCLPGFRKALKPGAQSCCYDCVPCSEGEISNTTDSENCIKCSDMEWPNEKKNQCTEKMEDFLSYTDDVISVFFSSISVLFFVITVLILRVLIIYRDTPIVRANNRSLSFLLLVSIKLSFLSVFLFLGRPVDITCMLRIITFGITFSIAVSSLLAKTIMVCVAFKATKPGSSWRKWLGVKLSNSVVLFCSSIQIIICMTWLAISPPFQELDIHTSPGTIIIQCNEGSAIGFYSVIGYMGLLAAVSFVLAFLARSLPDSFNEAKYITFSMLLFCSVWITMIPAYLSTKGKNTVCVEIFAILTSSAGLLGCIFLPKCYIIIYRHEMNTKSHLLGKKA
;
A
#
# COMPACT_ATOMS: atom_id res chain seq x y z
N MET A 1 64.06 5.12 -4.49
CA MET A 1 63.02 4.68 -5.44
C MET A 1 63.16 3.18 -5.63
N MET A 2 62.06 2.45 -5.54
CA MET A 2 62.07 1.01 -5.82
C MET A 2 61.31 0.72 -7.12
N PHE A 3 61.96 0.05 -8.05
CA PHE A 3 61.37 -0.33 -9.34
C PHE A 3 61.33 -1.85 -9.44
N TYR A 4 60.16 -2.43 -9.59
CA TYR A 4 60.03 -3.82 -10.01
C TYR A 4 60.43 -4.02 -11.47
N LEU A 5 61.47 -4.82 -11.72
CA LEU A 5 61.93 -5.22 -13.07
C LEU A 5 61.95 -6.75 -13.26
N SER A 6 61.10 -7.51 -12.58
CA SER A 6 61.17 -8.99 -12.62
C SER A 6 60.88 -9.62 -13.99
N SER A 7 60.32 -8.86 -14.93
CA SER A 7 60.06 -9.29 -16.30
C SER A 7 60.52 -8.16 -17.23
N PRO A 8 61.35 -8.40 -18.26
CA PRO A 8 61.70 -7.39 -19.25
C PRO A 8 60.44 -7.01 -20.04
N SER A 9 59.67 -6.05 -19.50
CA SER A 9 58.55 -5.43 -20.18
C SER A 9 59.03 -4.08 -20.73
N PRO A 10 58.77 -3.78 -22.02
CA PRO A 10 59.10 -2.47 -22.59
C PRO A 10 58.52 -1.30 -21.79
N GLN A 11 57.39 -1.54 -21.12
CA GLN A 11 56.67 -0.55 -20.33
C GLN A 11 57.36 -0.22 -18.99
N ASN A 12 57.91 -1.22 -18.29
CA ASN A 12 58.68 -0.99 -17.05
C ASN A 12 59.99 -0.24 -17.35
N TYR A 13 60.63 -0.56 -18.47
CA TYR A 13 61.81 0.16 -18.94
C TYR A 13 61.50 1.61 -19.29
N LYS A 14 60.34 1.86 -19.91
CA LYS A 14 59.86 3.22 -20.18
C LYS A 14 59.69 4.04 -18.89
N TYR A 15 59.06 3.50 -17.84
CA TYR A 15 58.90 4.22 -16.58
C TYR A 15 60.24 4.59 -15.91
N LEU A 16 61.23 3.69 -15.99
CA LEU A 16 62.58 3.98 -15.51
C LEU A 16 63.23 5.10 -16.32
N LEU A 17 63.16 5.05 -17.65
CA LEU A 17 63.70 6.09 -18.52
C LEU A 17 63.01 7.45 -18.31
N ASP A 18 61.68 7.46 -18.18
CA ASP A 18 60.91 8.67 -17.91
C ASP A 18 61.34 9.29 -16.57
N PHE A 19 61.53 8.47 -15.53
CA PHE A 19 62.04 8.95 -14.24
C PHE A 19 63.45 9.55 -14.35
N LEU A 20 64.38 8.85 -15.00
CA LEU A 20 65.74 9.34 -15.21
C LEU A 20 65.75 10.65 -16.01
N TYR A 21 64.91 10.75 -17.02
CA TYR A 21 64.73 11.93 -17.84
C TYR A 21 64.17 13.11 -17.03
N ILE A 22 63.18 12.88 -16.15
CA ILE A 22 62.62 13.91 -15.27
C ILE A 22 63.69 14.46 -14.32
N ILE A 23 64.47 13.60 -13.66
CA ILE A 23 65.53 14.06 -12.75
C ILE A 23 66.61 14.83 -13.51
N LYS A 24 67.00 14.35 -14.70
CA LYS A 24 67.95 15.05 -15.57
C LYS A 24 67.44 16.45 -15.94
N THR A 25 66.20 16.53 -16.42
CA THR A 25 65.55 17.78 -16.83
C THR A 25 65.44 18.77 -15.67
N PHE A 26 65.11 18.28 -14.47
CA PHE A 26 65.06 19.11 -13.25
C PHE A 26 66.44 19.69 -12.91
N ASN A 27 67.48 18.86 -12.92
CA ASN A 27 68.84 19.27 -12.59
C ASN A 27 69.47 20.21 -13.63
N GLU A 28 69.07 20.10 -14.90
CA GLU A 28 69.54 20.96 -15.98
C GLU A 28 68.81 22.32 -16.04
N ASN A 29 67.65 22.46 -15.38
CA ASN A 29 66.86 23.69 -15.39
C ASN A 29 67.13 24.54 -14.12
N PRO A 30 67.86 25.67 -14.23
CA PRO A 30 68.23 26.51 -13.09
C PRO A 30 67.01 27.19 -12.42
N ASN A 31 65.91 27.39 -13.16
CA ASN A 31 64.68 27.98 -12.61
C ASN A 31 63.88 26.99 -11.73
N MET A 32 63.99 25.69 -12.00
CA MET A 32 63.30 24.64 -11.23
C MET A 32 64.14 24.14 -10.05
N SER A 33 65.45 24.04 -10.22
CA SER A 33 66.35 23.46 -9.22
C SER A 33 66.61 24.37 -8.02
N GLN A 34 66.49 25.70 -8.12
CA GLN A 34 66.75 26.62 -7.00
C GLN A 34 68.08 26.33 -6.26
N ASN A 35 69.16 26.02 -7.00
CA ASN A 35 70.46 25.57 -6.48
C ASN A 35 70.47 24.21 -5.74
N LEU A 36 69.43 23.39 -5.91
CA LEU A 36 69.35 22.01 -5.41
C LEU A 36 69.55 21.01 -6.55
N THR A 37 70.50 20.08 -6.41
CA THR A 37 70.63 18.93 -7.32
C THR A 37 69.97 17.70 -6.71
N LEU A 38 69.01 17.12 -7.42
CA LEU A 38 68.37 15.86 -7.02
C LEU A 38 69.23 14.68 -7.46
N GLY A 39 69.63 13.87 -6.48
CA GLY A 39 70.13 12.53 -6.70
C GLY A 39 69.02 11.49 -6.58
N TYR A 40 69.31 10.25 -6.98
CA TYR A 40 68.39 9.12 -6.82
C TYR A 40 69.13 7.87 -6.38
N HIS A 41 68.43 7.00 -5.65
CA HIS A 41 68.84 5.64 -5.37
C HIS A 41 67.77 4.71 -5.89
N ILE A 42 68.14 3.76 -6.75
CA ILE A 42 67.21 2.82 -7.37
C ILE A 42 67.49 1.43 -6.81
N SER A 43 66.44 0.73 -6.42
CA SER A 43 66.52 -0.67 -5.97
C SER A 43 65.42 -1.48 -6.64
N ASP A 44 65.70 -2.74 -6.97
CA ASP A 44 64.72 -3.63 -7.57
C ASP A 44 64.23 -4.66 -6.56
N SER A 45 62.96 -4.56 -6.18
CA SER A 45 62.26 -5.46 -5.27
C SER A 45 62.05 -6.85 -5.90
N CYS A 46 62.11 -6.96 -7.23
CA CYS A 46 61.65 -8.11 -8.00
C CYS A 46 60.29 -8.65 -7.52
N GLY A 47 59.41 -7.78 -6.99
CA GLY A 47 58.03 -8.10 -6.60
C GLY A 47 57.96 -8.86 -5.30
N ASN A 48 59.11 -9.04 -4.64
CA ASN A 48 59.22 -9.72 -3.38
C ASN A 48 59.12 -8.69 -2.25
N VAL A 49 58.09 -8.82 -1.41
CA VAL A 49 57.84 -7.91 -0.28
C VAL A 49 59.03 -7.81 0.66
N TYR A 50 59.65 -8.92 1.06
CA TYR A 50 60.81 -8.92 1.95
C TYR A 50 62.02 -8.21 1.35
N LYS A 51 62.25 -8.38 0.03
CA LYS A 51 63.32 -7.66 -0.68
C LYS A 51 63.00 -6.17 -0.76
N ALA A 52 61.72 -5.82 -0.90
CA ALA A 52 61.26 -4.45 -0.93
C ALA A 52 61.50 -3.76 0.42
N GLU A 53 61.04 -4.35 1.52
CA GLU A 53 61.27 -3.85 2.89
C GLU A 53 62.77 -3.73 3.20
N ARG A 54 63.56 -4.76 2.89
CA ARG A 54 65.01 -4.76 3.06
C ARG A 54 65.67 -3.60 2.30
N SER A 55 65.24 -3.34 1.07
CA SER A 55 65.80 -2.28 0.24
C SER A 55 65.49 -0.89 0.81
N VAL A 56 64.29 -0.65 1.36
CA VAL A 56 63.98 0.62 2.06
C VAL A 56 64.88 0.80 3.27
N LEU A 57 65.03 -0.23 4.10
CA LEU A 57 65.88 -0.14 5.29
C LEU A 57 67.37 0.03 4.94
N GLN A 58 67.84 -0.57 3.84
CA GLN A 58 69.19 -0.34 3.31
C GLN A 58 69.39 1.11 2.85
N ILE A 59 68.42 1.68 2.12
CA ILE A 59 68.48 3.08 1.67
C ILE A 59 68.54 4.04 2.86
N LEU A 60 67.72 3.79 3.88
CA LEU A 60 67.63 4.62 5.09
C LEU A 60 68.88 4.51 5.96
N SER A 61 69.41 3.29 6.13
CA SER A 61 70.60 3.05 6.96
C SER A 61 71.90 3.47 6.28
N GLY A 62 71.92 3.51 4.95
CA GLY A 62 73.13 3.76 4.16
C GLY A 62 74.15 2.61 4.23
N LEU A 63 73.73 1.44 4.74
CA LEU A 63 74.56 0.24 4.90
C LEU A 63 74.05 -0.89 3.99
N ARG A 64 74.97 -1.82 3.68
CA ARG A 64 74.62 -3.06 2.95
C ARG A 64 73.70 -3.96 3.79
N ASP A 65 73.87 -3.95 5.11
CA ASP A 65 73.00 -4.63 6.06
C ASP A 65 72.10 -3.63 6.78
N PRO A 66 70.75 -3.83 6.73
CA PRO A 66 69.81 -2.87 7.27
C PRO A 66 69.86 -2.87 8.80
N VAL A 67 70.21 -1.73 9.39
CA VAL A 67 70.08 -1.50 10.84
C VAL A 67 68.98 -0.46 11.05
N PRO A 68 67.84 -0.82 11.65
CA PRO A 68 66.77 0.14 11.94
C PRO A 68 67.28 1.29 12.82
N ASN A 69 66.88 2.53 12.50
CA ASN A 69 67.22 3.73 13.26
C ASN A 69 68.73 4.06 13.38
N TYR A 70 69.56 3.55 12.46
CA TYR A 70 70.98 3.86 12.39
C TYR A 70 71.34 4.36 10.98
N SER A 71 72.05 5.48 10.86
CA SER A 71 72.48 6.03 9.57
C SER A 71 74.00 6.17 9.52
N CYS A 72 74.66 5.35 8.70
CA CYS A 72 76.13 5.29 8.63
C CYS A 72 76.74 6.44 7.80
N ALA A 73 75.96 7.02 6.90
CA ALA A 73 76.33 8.23 6.17
C ALA A 73 75.60 9.41 6.83
N GLY A 74 76.33 10.41 7.32
CA GLY A 74 75.72 11.59 7.96
C GLY A 74 74.51 12.15 7.18
N LYS A 75 73.50 12.67 7.91
CA LYS A 75 72.17 13.12 7.43
C LYS A 75 72.08 13.33 5.91
N ARG A 76 71.72 12.28 5.16
CA ARG A 76 71.26 12.43 3.77
C ARG A 76 69.88 13.07 3.79
N ASN A 77 69.71 14.19 3.09
CA ASN A 77 68.40 14.82 2.95
C ASN A 77 67.56 14.05 1.93
N ILE A 78 66.83 13.04 2.40
CA ILE A 78 65.90 12.26 1.58
C ILE A 78 64.59 13.05 1.46
N VAL A 79 64.29 13.51 0.24
CA VAL A 79 63.11 14.34 -0.06
C VAL A 79 61.82 13.54 -0.23
N GLY A 80 61.92 12.23 -0.46
CA GLY A 80 60.75 11.36 -0.59
C GLY A 80 61.09 9.99 -1.14
N PHE A 81 60.12 9.09 -1.04
CA PHE A 81 60.19 7.74 -1.60
C PHE A 81 59.09 7.54 -2.63
N ILE A 82 59.47 6.96 -3.76
CA ILE A 82 58.53 6.44 -4.74
C ILE A 82 58.51 4.92 -4.57
N GLY A 83 57.30 4.41 -4.32
CA GLY A 83 57.00 3.00 -4.17
C GLY A 83 57.06 2.25 -5.50
N ASP A 84 56.80 0.96 -5.41
CA ASP A 84 56.72 0.05 -6.53
C ASP A 84 55.41 0.22 -7.33
N LEU A 85 55.32 -0.39 -8.52
CA LEU A 85 54.13 -0.37 -9.37
C LEU A 85 52.96 -1.17 -8.78
N THR A 86 53.25 -2.18 -7.94
CA THR A 86 52.22 -3.04 -7.34
C THR A 86 51.87 -2.62 -5.92
N SER A 87 50.61 -2.80 -5.52
CA SER A 87 50.17 -2.54 -4.16
C SER A 87 50.79 -3.49 -3.13
N GLU A 88 51.08 -4.73 -3.53
CA GLU A 88 51.65 -5.78 -2.65
C GLU A 88 52.98 -5.36 -2.02
N THR A 89 53.87 -4.74 -2.79
CA THR A 89 55.17 -4.26 -2.29
C THR A 89 55.11 -2.81 -1.79
N THR A 90 54.25 -1.96 -2.38
CA THR A 90 54.16 -0.54 -2.02
C THR A 90 53.53 -0.28 -0.66
N ILE A 91 52.51 -1.04 -0.26
CA ILE A 91 51.80 -0.85 1.03
C ILE A 91 52.73 -1.10 2.24
N PRO A 92 53.48 -2.23 2.33
CA PRO A 92 54.39 -2.46 3.45
C PRO A 92 55.50 -1.40 3.54
N ILE A 93 56.04 -0.98 2.39
CA ILE A 93 57.01 0.11 2.33
C ILE A 93 56.41 1.42 2.86
N ALA A 94 55.17 1.74 2.48
CA ALA A 94 54.47 2.95 2.93
C ALA A 94 54.40 3.01 4.46
N HIS A 95 54.04 1.89 5.09
CA HIS A 95 53.94 1.78 6.54
C HIS A 95 55.29 2.00 7.23
N ILE A 96 56.37 1.37 6.75
CA ILE A 96 57.72 1.54 7.31
C ILE A 96 58.16 2.99 7.19
N LEU A 97 57.96 3.61 6.03
CA LEU A 97 58.35 5.00 5.78
C LEU A 97 57.55 5.99 6.63
N ASN A 98 56.24 5.76 6.78
CA ASN A 98 55.39 6.61 7.59
C ASN A 98 55.82 6.60 9.07
N VAL A 99 56.14 5.43 9.62
CA VAL A 99 56.67 5.30 11.00
C VAL A 99 57.98 6.07 11.18
N LEU A 100 58.80 6.13 10.13
CA LEU A 100 60.10 6.82 10.14
C LEU A 100 60.01 8.29 9.72
N GLY A 101 58.79 8.83 9.52
CA GLY A 101 58.56 10.24 9.19
C GLY A 101 58.82 10.62 7.72
N TYR A 102 58.87 9.65 6.81
CA TYR A 102 59.03 9.87 5.37
C TYR A 102 57.69 9.78 4.64
N SER A 103 57.39 10.77 3.79
CA SER A 103 56.21 10.78 2.94
C SER A 103 56.38 9.85 1.73
N GLN A 104 55.39 8.99 1.46
CA GLN A 104 55.29 8.22 0.22
C GLN A 104 54.36 8.96 -0.75
N VAL A 105 54.74 9.02 -2.04
CA VAL A 105 53.94 9.64 -3.09
C VAL A 105 52.55 8.98 -3.18
N PRO A 106 51.45 9.74 -3.23
CA PRO A 106 50.09 9.19 -3.26
C PRO A 106 49.83 8.32 -4.49
N ARG A 107 48.86 7.40 -4.38
CA ARG A 107 48.39 6.58 -5.52
C ARG A 107 47.98 7.50 -6.67
N ALA A 108 48.39 7.17 -7.90
CA ALA A 108 47.99 7.88 -9.12
C ALA A 108 46.54 7.51 -9.53
N GLN A 109 45.59 7.77 -8.65
CA GLN A 109 44.16 7.55 -8.87
C GLN A 109 43.41 8.86 -8.73
N CYS A 110 42.57 9.17 -9.71
CA CYS A 110 41.80 10.40 -9.76
C CYS A 110 40.51 10.32 -8.92
N SER A 111 39.88 9.14 -8.91
CA SER A 111 38.62 8.86 -8.24
C SER A 111 38.69 7.53 -7.50
N ASP A 112 38.19 7.48 -6.27
CA ASP A 112 38.04 6.24 -5.52
C ASP A 112 37.03 5.29 -6.21
N ASN A 113 37.17 3.98 -5.95
CA ASN A 113 36.26 2.98 -6.50
C ASN A 113 34.84 3.18 -5.95
N CYS A 114 33.83 3.06 -6.82
CA CYS A 114 32.44 3.21 -6.39
C CYS A 114 31.99 2.01 -5.55
N LEU A 115 31.37 2.26 -4.41
CA LEU A 115 30.79 1.21 -3.57
C LEU A 115 29.51 0.65 -4.21
N PRO A 116 29.10 -0.58 -3.85
CA PRO A 116 27.78 -1.11 -4.23
C PRO A 116 26.66 -0.12 -3.89
N GLY A 117 25.67 -0.01 -4.77
CA GLY A 117 24.63 1.03 -4.75
C GLY A 117 24.93 2.25 -5.62
N PHE A 118 26.17 2.41 -6.08
CA PHE A 118 26.62 3.50 -6.92
C PHE A 118 27.11 2.98 -8.28
N ARG A 119 27.05 3.85 -9.28
CA ARG A 119 27.65 3.67 -10.61
C ARG A 119 28.59 4.82 -10.94
N LYS A 120 29.48 4.59 -11.90
CA LYS A 120 30.35 5.63 -12.45
C LYS A 120 29.54 6.62 -13.29
N ALA A 121 29.85 7.90 -13.12
CA ALA A 121 29.43 8.98 -13.99
C ALA A 121 30.67 9.72 -14.50
N LEU A 122 30.84 9.72 -15.82
CA LEU A 122 31.93 10.46 -16.46
C LEU A 122 31.74 11.96 -16.27
N LYS A 123 32.78 12.62 -15.77
CA LYS A 123 32.78 14.07 -15.60
C LYS A 123 33.05 14.75 -16.95
N PRO A 124 32.23 15.73 -17.38
CA PRO A 124 32.43 16.43 -18.64
C PRO A 124 33.83 17.08 -18.69
N GLY A 125 34.64 16.73 -19.69
CA GLY A 125 35.99 17.28 -19.89
C GLY A 125 37.10 16.63 -19.05
N ALA A 126 36.80 15.63 -18.22
CA ALA A 126 37.82 14.86 -17.50
C ALA A 126 38.33 13.65 -18.29
N GLN A 127 39.49 13.11 -17.91
CA GLN A 127 40.02 11.86 -18.50
C GLN A 127 39.15 10.65 -18.10
N SER A 128 39.21 9.56 -18.89
CA SER A 128 38.36 8.37 -18.70
C SER A 128 38.52 7.69 -17.34
N CYS A 129 39.64 7.88 -16.64
CA CYS A 129 39.89 7.36 -15.29
C CYS A 129 39.37 8.27 -14.15
N CYS A 130 38.82 9.44 -14.47
CA CYS A 130 38.24 10.38 -13.53
C CYS A 130 36.71 10.37 -13.66
N TYR A 131 36.04 9.80 -12.66
CA TYR A 131 34.58 9.69 -12.62
C TYR A 131 34.05 10.04 -11.23
N ASP A 132 32.78 10.41 -11.18
CA ASP A 132 32.04 10.60 -9.92
C ASP A 132 31.20 9.36 -9.65
N CYS A 133 31.09 8.96 -8.39
CA CYS A 133 30.19 7.87 -7.99
C CYS A 133 28.80 8.43 -7.73
N VAL A 134 27.85 8.07 -8.59
CA VAL A 134 26.46 8.52 -8.49
C VAL A 134 25.57 7.35 -8.08
N PRO A 135 24.57 7.55 -7.21
CA PRO A 135 23.67 6.49 -6.80
C PRO A 135 22.85 5.98 -7.99
N CYS A 136 22.48 4.69 -7.97
CA CYS A 136 21.58 4.12 -8.96
C CYS A 136 20.18 4.78 -8.91
N SER A 137 19.48 4.75 -10.05
CA SER A 137 18.14 5.31 -10.20
C SER A 137 17.11 4.53 -9.36
N GLU A 138 15.87 5.03 -9.29
CA GLU A 138 14.78 4.26 -8.65
C GLU A 138 14.50 2.97 -9.41
N GLY A 139 14.33 1.85 -8.68
CA GLY A 139 14.14 0.52 -9.27
C GLY A 139 15.42 -0.18 -9.77
N GLU A 140 16.60 0.44 -9.60
CA GLU A 140 17.89 -0.10 -10.03
C GLU A 140 18.85 -0.29 -8.84
N ILE A 141 19.75 -1.26 -8.98
CA ILE A 141 20.79 -1.60 -7.99
C ILE A 141 22.18 -1.69 -8.63
N SER A 142 23.21 -1.65 -7.79
CA SER A 142 24.58 -2.02 -8.16
C SER A 142 25.14 -2.95 -7.07
N ASN A 143 25.37 -4.22 -7.41
CA ASN A 143 25.84 -5.23 -6.44
C ASN A 143 27.37 -5.37 -6.43
N THR A 144 28.04 -4.95 -7.50
CA THR A 144 29.50 -5.01 -7.67
C THR A 144 30.15 -3.68 -7.31
N THR A 145 31.40 -3.75 -6.83
CA THR A 145 32.22 -2.54 -6.62
C THR A 145 32.69 -2.04 -7.98
N ASP A 146 32.72 -0.72 -8.13
CA ASP A 146 33.26 -0.02 -9.29
C ASP A 146 32.48 -0.24 -10.61
N SER A 147 31.16 -0.47 -10.51
CA SER A 147 30.28 -0.71 -11.66
C SER A 147 30.06 0.53 -12.52
N GLU A 148 30.01 0.35 -13.84
CA GLU A 148 29.63 1.40 -14.80
C GLU A 148 28.11 1.54 -14.96
N ASN A 149 27.39 0.43 -14.83
CA ASN A 149 25.95 0.36 -15.07
C ASN A 149 25.21 -0.16 -13.83
N CYS A 150 23.97 0.29 -13.67
CA CYS A 150 23.05 -0.28 -12.69
C CYS A 150 22.18 -1.36 -13.34
N ILE A 151 21.71 -2.30 -12.52
CA ILE A 151 20.87 -3.42 -12.90
C ILE A 151 19.46 -3.13 -12.40
N LYS A 152 18.46 -3.25 -13.27
CA LYS A 152 17.05 -3.10 -12.88
C LYS A 152 16.57 -4.34 -12.12
N CYS A 153 15.88 -4.17 -11.00
CA CYS A 153 15.26 -5.28 -10.27
C CYS A 153 14.09 -5.90 -11.06
N SER A 154 13.77 -7.17 -10.76
CA SER A 154 12.60 -7.86 -11.31
C SER A 154 11.29 -7.18 -10.87
N ASP A 155 10.19 -7.43 -11.58
CA ASP A 155 8.89 -6.79 -11.30
C ASP A 155 8.34 -7.11 -9.88
N MET A 156 8.74 -8.24 -9.30
CA MET A 156 8.36 -8.67 -7.94
C MET A 156 9.33 -8.17 -6.85
N GLU A 157 10.43 -7.54 -7.26
CA GLU A 157 11.50 -7.12 -6.37
C GLU A 157 11.65 -5.59 -6.37
N TRP A 158 12.30 -5.07 -5.34
CA TRP A 158 12.60 -3.66 -5.17
C TRP A 158 14.00 -3.47 -4.57
N PRO A 159 14.75 -2.42 -4.96
CA PRO A 159 16.01 -2.09 -4.31
C PRO A 159 15.86 -1.89 -2.81
N ASN A 160 16.78 -2.43 -2.02
CA ASN A 160 16.88 -2.08 -0.61
C ASN A 160 17.37 -0.62 -0.41
N GLU A 161 17.34 -0.10 0.82
CA GLU A 161 17.74 1.30 1.11
C GLU A 161 19.15 1.66 0.61
N LYS A 162 20.07 0.68 0.57
CA LYS A 162 21.44 0.85 0.10
C LYS A 162 21.59 0.68 -1.43
N LYS A 163 20.53 0.34 -2.15
CA LYS A 163 20.49 0.02 -3.59
C LYS A 163 21.54 -1.01 -4.03
N ASN A 164 21.93 -1.92 -3.14
CA ASN A 164 22.95 -2.93 -3.44
C ASN A 164 22.36 -4.33 -3.67
N GLN A 165 21.09 -4.54 -3.32
CA GLN A 165 20.40 -5.81 -3.46
C GLN A 165 18.92 -5.59 -3.79
N CYS A 166 18.36 -6.46 -4.64
CA CYS A 166 16.93 -6.56 -4.88
C CYS A 166 16.29 -7.44 -3.79
N THR A 167 15.25 -6.92 -3.15
CA THR A 167 14.46 -7.59 -2.11
C THR A 167 13.01 -7.70 -2.55
N GLU A 168 12.27 -8.71 -2.11
CA GLU A 168 10.85 -8.84 -2.45
C GLU A 168 10.05 -7.58 -2.04
N LYS A 169 9.15 -7.13 -2.92
CA LYS A 169 8.26 -6.00 -2.62
C LYS A 169 7.31 -6.34 -1.47
N MET A 170 6.94 -5.32 -0.69
CA MET A 170 5.97 -5.49 0.40
C MET A 170 4.53 -5.52 -0.14
N GLU A 171 3.70 -6.43 0.38
CA GLU A 171 2.27 -6.51 0.06
C GLU A 171 1.50 -5.39 0.82
N ASP A 172 0.67 -4.60 0.12
CA ASP A 172 -0.23 -3.60 0.72
C ASP A 172 -1.70 -4.02 0.54
N PHE A 173 -2.38 -4.23 1.67
CA PHE A 173 -3.81 -4.55 1.77
C PHE A 173 -4.35 -4.03 3.11
N LEU A 174 -5.69 -3.95 3.25
CA LEU A 174 -6.31 -3.52 4.51
C LEU A 174 -6.18 -4.62 5.57
N SER A 175 -5.12 -4.55 6.38
CA SER A 175 -4.75 -5.58 7.36
C SER A 175 -5.68 -5.54 8.57
N TYR A 176 -5.87 -6.69 9.23
CA TYR A 176 -6.63 -6.76 10.48
C TYR A 176 -5.87 -6.16 11.67
N THR A 177 -4.54 -6.25 11.66
CA THR A 177 -3.70 -5.97 12.84
C THR A 177 -2.99 -4.63 12.75
N ASP A 178 -2.59 -4.23 11.55
CA ASP A 178 -1.60 -3.15 11.38
C ASP A 178 -2.25 -1.79 11.10
N ASP A 179 -3.50 -1.79 10.61
CA ASP A 179 -4.23 -0.59 10.23
C ASP A 179 -5.23 -0.15 11.31
N VAL A 180 -5.03 1.04 11.86
CA VAL A 180 -5.99 1.69 12.79
C VAL A 180 -7.40 1.81 12.19
N ILE A 181 -7.47 2.00 10.87
CA ILE A 181 -8.71 2.11 10.10
C ILE A 181 -9.52 0.80 10.17
N SER A 182 -8.83 -0.36 10.08
CA SER A 182 -9.46 -1.68 10.14
C SER A 182 -10.07 -1.95 11.51
N VAL A 183 -9.33 -1.62 12.58
CA VAL A 183 -9.82 -1.72 13.97
C VAL A 183 -11.04 -0.83 14.20
N PHE A 184 -11.03 0.39 13.67
CA PHE A 184 -12.16 1.32 13.76
C PHE A 184 -13.43 0.77 13.08
N PHE A 185 -13.32 0.31 11.82
CA PHE A 185 -14.46 -0.25 11.09
C PHE A 185 -14.98 -1.54 11.72
N SER A 186 -14.08 -2.43 12.17
CA SER A 186 -14.45 -3.65 12.86
C SER A 186 -15.23 -3.35 14.15
N SER A 187 -14.72 -2.42 14.97
CA SER A 187 -15.37 -2.02 16.23
C SER A 187 -16.76 -1.44 16.02
N ILE A 188 -16.92 -0.54 15.03
CA ILE A 188 -18.21 0.06 14.68
C ILE A 188 -19.19 -1.00 14.15
N SER A 189 -18.72 -1.91 13.31
CA SER A 189 -19.55 -3.00 12.79
C SER A 189 -20.08 -3.89 13.92
N VAL A 190 -19.21 -4.30 14.86
CA VAL A 190 -19.60 -5.11 16.03
C VAL A 190 -20.62 -4.36 16.89
N LEU A 191 -20.39 -3.07 17.15
CA LEU A 191 -21.32 -2.24 17.93
C LEU A 191 -22.71 -2.22 17.30
N PHE A 192 -22.81 -1.93 16.00
CA PHE A 192 -24.11 -1.88 15.33
C PHE A 192 -24.75 -3.27 15.16
N PHE A 193 -23.96 -4.33 15.00
CA PHE A 193 -24.44 -5.70 15.02
C PHE A 193 -25.11 -6.03 16.37
N VAL A 194 -24.45 -5.72 17.49
CA VAL A 194 -24.99 -5.93 18.84
C VAL A 194 -26.27 -5.14 19.04
N ILE A 195 -26.30 -3.85 18.66
CA ILE A 195 -27.51 -3.01 18.74
C ILE A 195 -28.66 -3.63 17.93
N THR A 196 -28.38 -4.11 16.71
CA THR A 196 -29.39 -4.74 15.84
C THR A 196 -29.93 -6.03 16.46
N VAL A 197 -29.07 -6.84 17.07
CA VAL A 197 -29.48 -8.07 17.79
C VAL A 197 -30.34 -7.73 19.00
N LEU A 198 -30.01 -6.69 19.76
CA LEU A 198 -30.81 -6.24 20.89
C LEU A 198 -32.20 -5.76 20.44
N ILE A 199 -32.28 -4.96 19.37
CA ILE A 199 -33.55 -4.51 18.78
C ILE A 199 -34.37 -5.71 18.30
N LEU A 200 -33.76 -6.66 17.60
CA LEU A 200 -34.42 -7.88 17.15
C LEU A 200 -34.98 -8.68 18.33
N ARG A 201 -34.21 -8.83 19.41
CA ARG A 201 -34.64 -9.54 20.62
C ARG A 201 -35.83 -8.85 21.29
N VAL A 202 -35.80 -7.52 21.41
CA VAL A 202 -36.91 -6.72 21.95
C VAL A 202 -38.18 -6.94 21.11
N LEU A 203 -38.08 -6.89 19.78
CA LEU A 203 -39.24 -7.09 18.91
C LEU A 203 -39.79 -8.52 18.92
N ILE A 204 -38.95 -9.53 19.20
CA ILE A 204 -39.39 -10.91 19.40
C ILE A 204 -40.15 -11.06 20.73
N ILE A 205 -39.67 -10.45 21.81
CA ILE A 205 -40.34 -10.49 23.12
C ILE A 205 -41.69 -9.77 23.04
N TYR A 206 -41.72 -8.56 22.48
CA TYR A 206 -42.93 -7.76 22.33
C TYR A 206 -43.71 -8.08 21.06
N ARG A 207 -43.54 -9.28 20.48
CA ARG A 207 -44.15 -9.68 19.21
C ARG A 207 -45.65 -9.50 19.24
N ASP A 208 -46.31 -9.79 20.37
CA ASP A 208 -47.76 -9.76 20.49
C ASP A 208 -48.39 -8.39 20.76
N THR A 209 -47.57 -7.35 20.94
CA THR A 209 -48.07 -5.98 21.05
C THR A 209 -48.77 -5.51 19.75
N PRO A 210 -49.81 -4.68 19.86
CA PRO A 210 -50.57 -4.21 18.69
C PRO A 210 -49.72 -3.35 17.75
N ILE A 211 -48.71 -2.64 18.25
CA ILE A 211 -47.77 -1.86 17.44
C ILE A 211 -46.96 -2.77 16.49
N VAL A 212 -46.38 -3.86 17.02
CA VAL A 212 -45.60 -4.81 16.22
C VAL A 212 -46.50 -5.61 15.29
N ARG A 213 -47.74 -5.93 15.71
CA ARG A 213 -48.72 -6.64 14.87
C ARG A 213 -49.24 -5.80 13.69
N ALA A 214 -49.53 -4.51 13.92
CA ALA A 214 -50.00 -3.60 12.90
C ALA A 214 -48.93 -3.36 11.82
N ASN A 215 -47.66 -3.50 12.19
CA ASN A 215 -46.51 -3.18 11.35
C ASN A 215 -45.88 -4.42 10.70
N ASN A 216 -46.70 -5.22 10.02
CA ASN A 216 -46.34 -6.44 9.26
C ASN A 216 -45.03 -7.11 9.74
N ARG A 217 -45.15 -7.91 10.81
CA ARG A 217 -44.04 -8.55 11.55
C ARG A 217 -43.00 -9.21 10.63
N SER A 218 -43.45 -9.86 9.56
CA SER A 218 -42.59 -10.57 8.59
C SER A 218 -41.56 -9.65 7.94
N LEU A 219 -42.01 -8.49 7.42
CA LEU A 219 -41.13 -7.52 6.77
C LEU A 219 -40.14 -6.89 7.76
N SER A 220 -40.60 -6.57 8.97
CA SER A 220 -39.74 -5.99 10.00
C SER A 220 -38.62 -6.96 10.42
N PHE A 221 -38.91 -8.26 10.53
CA PHE A 221 -37.90 -9.28 10.81
C PHE A 221 -36.95 -9.51 9.63
N LEU A 222 -37.46 -9.61 8.40
CA LEU A 222 -36.61 -9.75 7.21
C LEU A 222 -35.64 -8.57 7.06
N LEU A 223 -36.12 -7.34 7.28
CA LEU A 223 -35.30 -6.14 7.24
C LEU A 223 -34.21 -6.15 8.32
N LEU A 224 -34.53 -6.50 9.57
CA LEU A 224 -33.53 -6.58 10.65
C LEU A 224 -32.49 -7.69 10.42
N VAL A 225 -32.90 -8.84 9.90
CA VAL A 225 -31.98 -9.92 9.56
C VAL A 225 -31.05 -9.49 8.44
N SER A 226 -31.54 -8.80 7.41
CA SER A 226 -30.71 -8.24 6.34
C SER A 226 -29.72 -7.20 6.87
N ILE A 227 -30.17 -6.24 7.70
CA ILE A 227 -29.29 -5.24 8.34
C ILE A 227 -28.23 -5.90 9.23
N LYS A 228 -28.58 -6.97 9.94
CA LYS A 228 -27.60 -7.73 10.74
C LYS A 228 -26.52 -8.36 9.85
N LEU A 229 -26.92 -8.93 8.71
CA LEU A 229 -26.00 -9.55 7.75
C LEU A 229 -25.13 -8.50 7.05
N SER A 230 -25.63 -7.28 6.80
CA SER A 230 -24.82 -6.21 6.20
C SER A 230 -23.75 -5.66 7.15
N PHE A 231 -24.00 -5.61 8.46
CA PHE A 231 -22.91 -5.33 9.42
C PHE A 231 -21.87 -6.46 9.41
N LEU A 232 -22.31 -7.73 9.40
CA LEU A 232 -21.40 -8.87 9.35
C LEU A 232 -20.60 -8.95 8.04
N SER A 233 -21.13 -8.44 6.92
CA SER A 233 -20.42 -8.49 5.63
C SER A 233 -19.16 -7.64 5.60
N VAL A 234 -19.00 -6.66 6.51
CA VAL A 234 -17.77 -5.85 6.64
C VAL A 234 -16.53 -6.72 6.84
N PHE A 235 -16.64 -7.84 7.57
CA PHE A 235 -15.52 -8.75 7.81
C PHE A 235 -15.01 -9.45 6.54
N LEU A 236 -15.82 -9.54 5.47
CA LEU A 236 -15.37 -10.05 4.17
C LEU A 236 -14.41 -9.09 3.45
N PHE A 237 -14.47 -7.80 3.78
CA PHE A 237 -13.64 -6.75 3.18
C PHE A 237 -12.31 -6.57 3.91
N LEU A 238 -12.21 -7.01 5.16
CA LEU A 238 -11.00 -6.91 5.97
C LEU A 238 -10.08 -8.12 5.73
N GLY A 239 -8.76 -7.90 5.79
CA GLY A 239 -7.75 -8.93 5.62
C GLY A 239 -7.32 -9.17 4.17
N ARG A 240 -6.40 -10.12 3.98
CA ARG A 240 -5.81 -10.44 2.67
C ARG A 240 -6.89 -10.99 1.73
N PRO A 241 -7.19 -10.31 0.61
CA PRO A 241 -8.18 -10.80 -0.35
C PRO A 241 -7.65 -12.05 -1.05
N VAL A 242 -8.50 -13.08 -1.11
CA VAL A 242 -8.35 -14.29 -1.91
C VAL A 242 -9.54 -14.42 -2.86
N ASP A 243 -9.44 -15.23 -3.92
CA ASP A 243 -10.48 -15.37 -4.94
C ASP A 243 -11.89 -15.58 -4.35
N ILE A 244 -12.02 -16.48 -3.38
CA ILE A 244 -13.31 -16.76 -2.72
C ILE A 244 -13.85 -15.52 -2.00
N THR A 245 -12.99 -14.77 -1.30
CA THR A 245 -13.44 -13.54 -0.62
C THR A 245 -13.83 -12.46 -1.61
N CYS A 246 -13.13 -12.34 -2.75
CA CYS A 246 -13.47 -11.42 -3.82
C CYS A 246 -14.86 -11.73 -4.40
N MET A 247 -15.16 -13.01 -4.64
CA MET A 247 -16.50 -13.44 -5.08
C MET A 247 -17.57 -13.13 -4.02
N LEU A 248 -17.28 -13.35 -2.74
CA LEU A 248 -18.27 -13.17 -1.68
C LEU A 248 -18.56 -11.71 -1.32
N ARG A 249 -17.58 -10.80 -1.42
CA ARG A 249 -17.72 -9.38 -1.03
C ARG A 249 -18.92 -8.73 -1.69
N ILE A 250 -18.92 -8.68 -3.02
CA ILE A 250 -19.92 -7.92 -3.78
C ILE A 250 -21.29 -8.61 -3.76
N ILE A 251 -21.29 -9.93 -3.85
CA ILE A 251 -22.50 -10.74 -3.85
C ILE A 251 -23.23 -10.66 -2.51
N THR A 252 -22.49 -10.72 -1.41
CA THR A 252 -23.09 -10.66 -0.07
C THR A 252 -23.75 -9.32 0.19
N PHE A 253 -23.09 -8.19 -0.08
CA PHE A 253 -23.72 -6.88 0.14
C PHE A 253 -24.86 -6.63 -0.86
N GLY A 254 -24.71 -7.02 -2.13
CA GLY A 254 -25.73 -6.83 -3.15
C GLY A 254 -27.04 -7.55 -2.81
N ILE A 255 -26.95 -8.83 -2.43
CA ILE A 255 -28.12 -9.63 -2.05
C ILE A 255 -28.74 -9.10 -0.75
N THR A 256 -27.92 -8.82 0.28
CA THR A 256 -28.44 -8.36 1.57
C THR A 256 -29.17 -7.03 1.43
N PHE A 257 -28.60 -6.03 0.76
CA PHE A 257 -29.28 -4.76 0.53
C PHE A 257 -30.48 -4.87 -0.40
N SER A 258 -30.46 -5.75 -1.40
CA SER A 258 -31.63 -5.99 -2.24
C SER A 258 -32.81 -6.48 -1.39
N ILE A 259 -32.57 -7.39 -0.44
CA ILE A 259 -33.59 -7.85 0.51
C ILE A 259 -34.07 -6.69 1.41
N ALA A 260 -33.16 -5.84 1.90
CA ALA A 260 -33.52 -4.69 2.75
C ALA A 260 -34.41 -3.69 2.00
N VAL A 261 -33.96 -3.23 0.82
CA VAL A 261 -34.69 -2.25 0.01
C VAL A 261 -36.00 -2.85 -0.50
N SER A 262 -36.03 -4.12 -0.90
CA SER A 262 -37.27 -4.82 -1.28
C SER A 262 -38.27 -4.88 -0.12
N SER A 263 -37.78 -5.10 1.12
CA SER A 263 -38.63 -5.12 2.31
C SER A 263 -39.26 -3.75 2.57
N LEU A 264 -38.53 -2.67 2.29
CA LEU A 264 -39.01 -1.31 2.44
C LEU A 264 -39.96 -0.87 1.32
N LEU A 265 -39.69 -1.30 0.09
CA LEU A 265 -40.60 -1.18 -1.03
C LEU A 265 -41.94 -1.88 -0.71
N ALA A 266 -41.89 -3.14 -0.29
CA ALA A 266 -43.08 -3.90 0.11
C ALA A 266 -43.83 -3.20 1.25
N LYS A 267 -43.11 -2.66 2.24
CA LYS A 267 -43.71 -1.93 3.35
C LYS A 267 -44.42 -0.65 2.89
N THR A 268 -43.82 0.09 1.96
CA THR A 268 -44.39 1.31 1.38
C THR A 268 -45.63 0.99 0.54
N ILE A 269 -45.60 -0.08 -0.25
CA ILE A 269 -46.76 -0.57 -1.00
C ILE A 269 -47.90 -0.93 -0.04
N MET A 270 -47.61 -1.61 1.07
CA MET A 270 -48.64 -1.95 2.07
C MET A 270 -49.30 -0.70 2.68
N VAL A 271 -48.56 0.38 2.95
CA VAL A 271 -49.11 1.66 3.41
C VAL A 271 -50.05 2.27 2.35
N CYS A 272 -49.59 2.33 1.09
CA CYS A 272 -50.41 2.84 -0.01
C CYS A 272 -51.70 2.01 -0.24
N VAL A 273 -51.61 0.68 -0.14
CA VAL A 273 -52.76 -0.23 -0.28
C VAL A 273 -53.73 -0.08 0.89
N ALA A 274 -53.25 0.08 2.12
CA ALA A 274 -54.08 0.33 3.30
C ALA A 274 -54.94 1.59 3.13
N PHE A 275 -54.34 2.68 2.65
CA PHE A 275 -55.07 3.92 2.37
C PHE A 275 -56.09 3.78 1.22
N LYS A 276 -55.79 3.01 0.18
CA LYS A 276 -56.77 2.76 -0.91
C LYS A 276 -57.91 1.82 -0.49
N ALA A 277 -57.67 0.97 0.50
CA ALA A 277 -58.65 0.01 1.00
C ALA A 277 -59.63 0.59 2.02
N THR A 278 -59.36 1.76 2.60
CA THR A 278 -60.33 2.48 3.45
C THR A 278 -61.46 3.13 2.66
N LYS A 279 -61.33 3.27 1.32
CA LYS A 279 -62.42 3.74 0.46
C LYS A 279 -63.50 2.65 0.30
N PRO A 280 -64.80 2.95 0.56
CA PRO A 280 -65.87 1.97 0.46
C PRO A 280 -66.01 1.43 -0.98
N GLY A 281 -66.22 0.11 -1.13
CA GLY A 281 -66.36 -0.57 -2.43
C GLY A 281 -65.06 -0.99 -3.14
N SER A 282 -63.90 -0.74 -2.53
CA SER A 282 -62.59 -1.01 -3.15
C SER A 282 -62.21 -2.51 -3.17
N SER A 283 -61.91 -3.06 -4.36
CA SER A 283 -61.40 -4.43 -4.55
C SER A 283 -60.03 -4.68 -3.88
N TRP A 284 -59.31 -3.60 -3.56
CA TRP A 284 -57.99 -3.61 -2.89
C TRP A 284 -58.03 -4.20 -1.48
N ARG A 285 -59.21 -4.31 -0.87
CA ARG A 285 -59.38 -4.92 0.46
C ARG A 285 -59.02 -6.41 0.49
N LYS A 286 -59.15 -7.12 -0.62
CA LYS A 286 -58.74 -8.53 -0.76
C LYS A 286 -57.22 -8.71 -0.82
N TRP A 287 -56.49 -7.66 -1.21
CA TRP A 287 -55.03 -7.66 -1.36
C TRP A 287 -54.29 -7.24 -0.09
N LEU A 288 -55.00 -6.81 0.96
CA LEU A 288 -54.43 -6.54 2.28
C LEU A 288 -53.99 -7.84 2.95
N GLY A 289 -52.72 -8.23 2.78
CA GLY A 289 -52.19 -9.41 3.43
C GLY A 289 -50.67 -9.56 3.39
N VAL A 290 -50.14 -10.31 4.36
CA VAL A 290 -48.71 -10.65 4.47
C VAL A 290 -48.19 -11.43 3.25
N LYS A 291 -49.07 -12.13 2.55
CA LYS A 291 -48.74 -12.86 1.30
C LYS A 291 -48.27 -11.91 0.20
N LEU A 292 -48.91 -10.75 0.04
CA LEU A 292 -48.52 -9.76 -0.97
C LEU A 292 -47.13 -9.21 -0.68
N SER A 293 -46.89 -8.78 0.56
CA SER A 293 -45.60 -8.20 0.94
C SER A 293 -44.45 -9.20 0.77
N ASN A 294 -44.63 -10.46 1.20
CA ASN A 294 -43.60 -11.47 1.05
C ASN A 294 -43.37 -11.84 -0.42
N SER A 295 -44.43 -11.83 -1.24
CA SER A 295 -44.31 -12.04 -2.69
C SER A 295 -43.49 -10.95 -3.37
N VAL A 296 -43.67 -9.67 -2.98
CA VAL A 296 -42.87 -8.56 -3.51
C VAL A 296 -41.39 -8.74 -3.15
N VAL A 297 -41.08 -9.06 -1.90
CA VAL A 297 -39.69 -9.27 -1.46
C VAL A 297 -39.04 -10.43 -2.20
N LEU A 298 -39.72 -11.57 -2.32
CA LEU A 298 -39.20 -12.74 -3.02
C LEU A 298 -38.95 -12.44 -4.51
N PHE A 299 -39.89 -11.77 -5.17
CA PHE A 299 -39.74 -11.42 -6.59
C PHE A 299 -38.53 -10.50 -6.81
N CYS A 300 -38.42 -9.39 -6.09
CA CYS A 300 -37.32 -8.44 -6.25
C CYS A 300 -35.96 -9.06 -5.88
N SER A 301 -35.88 -9.80 -4.78
CA SER A 301 -34.62 -10.46 -4.39
C SER A 301 -34.21 -11.59 -5.34
N SER A 302 -35.16 -12.32 -5.94
CA SER A 302 -34.86 -13.36 -6.93
C SER A 302 -34.16 -12.81 -8.17
N ILE A 303 -34.55 -11.61 -8.63
CA ILE A 303 -33.90 -10.95 -9.77
C ILE A 303 -32.44 -10.65 -9.43
N GLN A 304 -32.18 -10.10 -8.24
CA GLN A 304 -30.80 -9.84 -7.80
C GLN A 304 -29.96 -11.12 -7.73
N ILE A 305 -30.53 -12.21 -7.19
CA ILE A 305 -29.84 -13.50 -7.09
C ILE A 305 -29.49 -14.02 -8.49
N ILE A 306 -30.41 -13.94 -9.46
CA ILE A 306 -30.17 -14.38 -10.84
C ILE A 306 -29.04 -13.56 -11.48
N ILE A 307 -29.03 -12.23 -11.29
CA ILE A 307 -27.96 -11.35 -11.78
C ILE A 307 -26.61 -11.78 -11.17
N CYS A 308 -26.56 -11.97 -9.84
CA CYS A 308 -25.36 -12.39 -9.14
C CYS A 308 -24.84 -13.76 -9.60
N MET A 309 -25.72 -14.76 -9.74
CA MET A 309 -25.34 -16.09 -10.21
C MET A 309 -24.85 -16.08 -11.66
N THR A 310 -25.49 -15.29 -12.52
CA THR A 310 -25.06 -15.14 -13.92
C THR A 310 -23.68 -14.50 -14.01
N TRP A 311 -23.42 -13.47 -13.21
CA TRP A 311 -22.12 -12.81 -13.18
C TRP A 311 -21.01 -13.76 -12.67
N LEU A 312 -21.25 -14.49 -11.59
CA LEU A 312 -20.31 -15.49 -11.08
C LEU A 312 -20.04 -16.63 -12.07
N ALA A 313 -21.01 -17.01 -12.88
CA ALA A 313 -20.86 -18.08 -13.86
C ALA A 313 -20.05 -17.67 -15.11
N ILE A 314 -20.20 -16.43 -15.57
CA ILE A 314 -19.54 -15.94 -16.79
C ILE A 314 -18.13 -15.44 -16.50
N SER A 315 -17.98 -14.64 -15.45
CA SER A 315 -16.77 -13.88 -15.18
C SER A 315 -16.74 -13.51 -13.68
N PRO A 316 -16.38 -14.45 -12.80
CA PRO A 316 -16.36 -14.20 -11.37
C PRO A 316 -15.23 -13.22 -10.99
N PRO A 317 -15.40 -12.42 -9.93
CA PRO A 317 -14.32 -11.62 -9.36
C PRO A 317 -13.16 -12.49 -8.87
N PHE A 318 -11.93 -12.02 -9.05
CA PHE A 318 -10.71 -12.75 -8.69
C PHE A 318 -9.66 -11.81 -8.07
N GLN A 319 -8.65 -12.38 -7.42
CA GLN A 319 -7.54 -11.64 -6.83
C GLN A 319 -6.58 -11.12 -7.90
N GLU A 320 -6.25 -9.83 -7.88
CA GLU A 320 -5.26 -9.21 -8.77
C GLU A 320 -4.14 -8.57 -7.95
N LEU A 321 -2.91 -8.73 -8.44
CA LEU A 321 -1.69 -8.16 -7.87
C LEU A 321 -1.26 -6.97 -8.74
N ASP A 322 -1.47 -5.76 -8.24
CA ASP A 322 -1.05 -4.54 -8.94
C ASP A 322 0.37 -4.14 -8.51
N ILE A 323 1.31 -4.35 -9.44
CA ILE A 323 2.74 -4.09 -9.29
C ILE A 323 3.19 -2.74 -9.89
N HIS A 324 2.29 -2.04 -10.58
CA HIS A 324 2.62 -0.87 -11.41
C HIS A 324 2.14 0.45 -10.80
N THR A 325 1.09 0.42 -9.98
CA THR A 325 0.50 1.65 -9.41
C THR A 325 1.38 2.30 -8.34
N SER A 326 2.21 1.55 -7.61
CA SER A 326 3.07 2.12 -6.56
C SER A 326 4.47 1.50 -6.55
N PRO A 327 5.54 2.30 -6.70
CA PRO A 327 6.91 1.80 -6.67
C PRO A 327 7.22 1.17 -5.30
N GLY A 328 7.86 0.00 -5.30
CA GLY A 328 8.26 -0.73 -4.09
C GLY A 328 7.17 -1.48 -3.32
N THR A 329 5.91 -1.45 -3.77
CA THR A 329 4.80 -2.17 -3.12
C THR A 329 3.98 -2.98 -4.12
N ILE A 330 3.36 -4.07 -3.64
CA ILE A 330 2.40 -4.89 -4.40
C ILE A 330 1.03 -4.64 -3.78
N ILE A 331 0.14 -3.99 -4.51
CA ILE A 331 -1.22 -3.75 -4.03
C ILE A 331 -2.07 -4.98 -4.34
N ILE A 332 -2.62 -5.63 -3.32
CA ILE A 332 -3.50 -6.78 -3.51
C ILE A 332 -4.96 -6.30 -3.50
N GLN A 333 -5.62 -6.42 -4.65
CA GLN A 333 -7.00 -5.98 -4.83
C GLN A 333 -7.87 -7.07 -5.45
N CYS A 334 -9.19 -6.89 -5.38
CA CYS A 334 -10.13 -7.76 -6.06
C CYS A 334 -10.51 -7.12 -7.40
N ASN A 335 -10.17 -7.77 -8.50
CA ASN A 335 -10.68 -7.40 -9.81
C ASN A 335 -12.11 -7.92 -9.96
N GLU A 336 -13.03 -7.10 -10.47
CA GLU A 336 -14.43 -7.46 -10.64
C GLU A 336 -14.66 -8.47 -11.78
N GLY A 337 -13.66 -8.69 -12.63
CA GLY A 337 -13.68 -9.59 -13.78
C GLY A 337 -14.53 -9.10 -14.96
N SER A 338 -15.74 -8.60 -14.69
CA SER A 338 -16.63 -7.99 -15.67
C SER A 338 -17.29 -6.73 -15.15
N ALA A 339 -16.95 -5.61 -15.78
CA ALA A 339 -17.57 -4.32 -15.52
C ALA A 339 -19.10 -4.37 -15.74
N ILE A 340 -19.57 -5.10 -16.76
CA ILE A 340 -21.00 -5.26 -17.06
C ILE A 340 -21.69 -5.97 -15.88
N GLY A 341 -21.08 -7.04 -15.35
CA GLY A 341 -21.59 -7.76 -14.18
C GLY A 341 -21.67 -6.87 -12.95
N PHE A 342 -20.59 -6.17 -12.63
CA PHE A 342 -20.53 -5.21 -11.52
C PHE A 342 -21.61 -4.12 -11.60
N TYR A 343 -21.69 -3.42 -12.74
CA TYR A 343 -22.67 -2.36 -12.94
C TYR A 343 -24.12 -2.88 -13.00
N SER A 344 -24.34 -4.13 -13.43
CA SER A 344 -25.68 -4.71 -13.41
C SER A 344 -26.20 -4.94 -11.98
N VAL A 345 -25.34 -5.36 -11.06
CA VAL A 345 -25.67 -5.53 -9.62
C VAL A 345 -25.98 -4.16 -8.99
N ILE A 346 -25.09 -3.19 -9.16
CA ILE A 346 -25.28 -1.84 -8.60
C ILE A 346 -26.47 -1.14 -9.26
N GLY A 347 -26.65 -1.30 -10.57
CA GLY A 347 -27.74 -0.73 -11.34
C GLY A 347 -29.11 -1.24 -10.90
N TYR A 348 -29.26 -2.55 -10.67
CA TYR A 348 -30.50 -3.11 -10.15
C TYR A 348 -30.79 -2.61 -8.73
N MET A 349 -29.78 -2.59 -7.87
CA MET A 349 -29.87 -2.01 -6.53
C MET A 349 -30.32 -0.55 -6.56
N GLY A 350 -29.75 0.25 -7.44
CA GLY A 350 -30.12 1.65 -7.65
C GLY A 350 -31.55 1.83 -8.17
N LEU A 351 -31.98 1.00 -9.13
CA LEU A 351 -33.35 1.02 -9.65
C LEU A 351 -34.37 0.67 -8.56
N LEU A 352 -34.09 -0.37 -7.77
CA LEU A 352 -34.93 -0.77 -6.64
C LEU A 352 -35.04 0.35 -5.60
N ALA A 353 -33.91 1.01 -5.29
CA ALA A 353 -33.86 2.15 -4.38
C ALA A 353 -34.65 3.35 -4.92
N ALA A 354 -34.52 3.66 -6.21
CA ALA A 354 -35.24 4.76 -6.86
C ALA A 354 -36.76 4.55 -6.82
N VAL A 355 -37.24 3.36 -7.20
CA VAL A 355 -38.67 3.01 -7.15
C VAL A 355 -39.19 3.09 -5.71
N SER A 356 -38.42 2.55 -4.75
CA SER A 356 -38.76 2.62 -3.33
C SER A 356 -38.82 4.07 -2.81
N PHE A 357 -37.87 4.92 -3.19
CA PHE A 357 -37.83 6.33 -2.82
C PHE A 357 -39.03 7.11 -3.38
N VAL A 358 -39.34 6.93 -4.67
CA VAL A 358 -40.50 7.61 -5.31
C VAL A 358 -41.80 7.23 -4.61
N LEU A 359 -42.02 5.94 -4.36
CA LEU A 359 -43.21 5.48 -3.64
C LEU A 359 -43.25 5.99 -2.20
N ALA A 360 -42.11 6.02 -1.50
CA ALA A 360 -42.03 6.51 -0.13
C ALA A 360 -42.28 8.02 -0.06
N PHE A 361 -41.84 8.78 -1.05
CA PHE A 361 -42.11 10.21 -1.16
C PHE A 361 -43.60 10.49 -1.41
N LEU A 362 -44.24 9.73 -2.30
CA LEU A 362 -45.69 9.84 -2.52
C LEU A 362 -46.48 9.48 -1.26
N ALA A 363 -46.07 8.41 -0.56
CA ALA A 363 -46.73 7.96 0.67
C ALA A 363 -46.64 8.98 1.82
N ARG A 364 -45.63 9.86 1.84
CA ARG A 364 -45.49 10.93 2.86
C ARG A 364 -46.67 11.90 2.88
N SER A 365 -47.35 12.08 1.75
CA SER A 365 -48.51 12.97 1.63
C SER A 365 -49.79 12.38 2.26
N LEU A 366 -49.78 11.09 2.61
CA LEU A 366 -50.95 10.42 3.16
C LEU A 366 -51.13 10.76 4.66
N PRO A 367 -52.36 11.11 5.09
CA PRO A 367 -52.68 11.35 6.49
C PRO A 367 -52.85 10.00 7.18
N ASP A 368 -51.74 9.29 7.43
CA ASP A 368 -51.79 8.04 8.19
C ASP A 368 -51.34 8.26 9.64
N SER A 369 -51.95 7.46 10.53
CA SER A 369 -52.08 7.67 11.98
C SER A 369 -50.78 7.82 12.79
N PHE A 370 -49.60 7.62 12.22
CA PHE A 370 -48.30 7.84 12.86
C PHE A 370 -47.28 8.31 11.81
N ASN A 371 -46.27 9.11 12.19
CA ASN A 371 -45.19 9.64 11.32
C ASN A 371 -44.33 8.56 10.59
N GLU A 372 -44.78 7.31 10.52
CA GLU A 372 -44.11 6.16 9.90
C GLU A 372 -43.74 6.39 8.43
N ALA A 373 -44.64 6.91 7.60
CA ALA A 373 -44.32 7.19 6.20
C ALA A 373 -43.15 8.17 6.07
N LYS A 374 -43.08 9.19 6.94
CA LYS A 374 -41.98 10.17 6.96
C LYS A 374 -40.65 9.51 7.32
N TYR A 375 -40.63 8.60 8.30
CA TYR A 375 -39.42 7.86 8.69
C TYR A 375 -38.94 6.94 7.56
N ILE A 376 -39.85 6.30 6.83
CA ILE A 376 -39.50 5.48 5.64
C ILE A 376 -38.91 6.36 4.54
N THR A 377 -39.51 7.52 4.24
CA THR A 377 -38.96 8.45 3.24
C THR A 377 -37.57 8.96 3.62
N PHE A 378 -37.37 9.36 4.88
CA PHE A 378 -36.07 9.84 5.36
C PHE A 378 -35.00 8.74 5.29
N SER A 379 -35.36 7.52 5.67
CA SER A 379 -34.51 6.34 5.54
C SER A 379 -34.10 6.06 4.09
N MET A 380 -35.04 6.16 3.15
CA MET A 380 -34.77 5.98 1.71
C MET A 380 -33.91 7.09 1.13
N LEU A 381 -34.14 8.33 1.56
CA LEU A 381 -33.33 9.48 1.14
C LEU A 381 -31.87 9.31 1.55
N LEU A 382 -31.63 8.95 2.81
CA LEU A 382 -30.28 8.70 3.34
C LEU A 382 -29.60 7.53 2.61
N PHE A 383 -30.34 6.45 2.36
CA PHE A 383 -29.82 5.32 1.59
C PHE A 383 -29.37 5.76 0.19
N CYS A 384 -30.24 6.46 -0.57
CA CYS A 384 -29.91 6.93 -1.90
C CYS A 384 -28.75 7.92 -1.90
N SER A 385 -28.68 8.86 -0.94
CA SER A 385 -27.59 9.83 -0.90
C SER A 385 -26.24 9.17 -0.69
N VAL A 386 -26.15 8.17 0.20
CA VAL A 386 -24.89 7.43 0.46
C VAL A 386 -24.40 6.70 -0.78
N TRP A 387 -25.30 6.04 -1.53
CA TRP A 387 -24.90 5.31 -2.73
C TRP A 387 -24.57 6.23 -3.91
N ILE A 388 -25.24 7.38 -4.04
CA ILE A 388 -24.90 8.38 -5.05
C ILE A 388 -23.51 8.97 -4.76
N THR A 389 -23.19 9.28 -3.50
CA THR A 389 -21.87 9.83 -3.14
C THR A 389 -20.76 8.78 -3.17
N MET A 390 -21.10 7.50 -3.03
CA MET A 390 -20.14 6.39 -3.11
C MET A 390 -19.52 6.26 -4.52
N ILE A 391 -20.29 6.45 -5.60
CA ILE A 391 -19.80 6.29 -6.98
C ILE A 391 -18.57 7.17 -7.29
N PRO A 392 -18.60 8.50 -7.11
CA PRO A 392 -17.43 9.34 -7.38
C PRO A 392 -16.27 9.05 -6.42
N ALA A 393 -16.57 8.71 -5.15
CA ALA A 393 -15.53 8.35 -4.18
C ALA A 393 -14.81 7.05 -4.55
N TYR A 394 -15.55 6.04 -5.03
CA TYR A 394 -15.02 4.78 -5.53
C TYR A 394 -14.07 5.00 -6.72
N LEU A 395 -14.50 5.79 -7.71
CA LEU A 395 -13.71 6.09 -8.91
C LEU A 395 -12.49 6.97 -8.64
N SER A 396 -12.51 7.77 -7.57
CA SER A 396 -11.40 8.68 -7.22
C SER A 396 -10.34 8.05 -6.32
N THR A 397 -10.63 6.90 -5.70
CA THR A 397 -9.74 6.23 -4.76
C THR A 397 -9.17 4.94 -5.37
N LYS A 398 -7.99 4.52 -4.90
CA LYS A 398 -7.31 3.31 -5.36
C LYS A 398 -6.84 2.45 -4.18
N GLY A 399 -6.62 1.16 -4.43
CA GLY A 399 -6.07 0.21 -3.46
C GLY A 399 -6.94 0.08 -2.20
N LYS A 400 -6.32 0.05 -1.02
CA LYS A 400 -7.02 -0.13 0.27
C LYS A 400 -8.05 0.95 0.59
N ASN A 401 -7.91 2.15 0.04
CA ASN A 401 -8.87 3.25 0.26
C ASN A 401 -10.21 2.99 -0.44
N THR A 402 -10.22 2.32 -1.59
CA THR A 402 -11.44 1.94 -2.30
C THR A 402 -12.30 1.01 -1.43
N VAL A 403 -11.67 0.04 -0.78
CA VAL A 403 -12.33 -0.87 0.17
C VAL A 403 -12.91 -0.11 1.37
N CYS A 404 -12.22 0.92 1.87
CA CYS A 404 -12.71 1.76 2.96
C CYS A 404 -14.00 2.52 2.57
N VAL A 405 -14.07 3.03 1.33
CA VAL A 405 -15.26 3.71 0.80
C VAL A 405 -16.46 2.76 0.76
N GLU A 406 -16.26 1.51 0.33
CA GLU A 406 -17.31 0.48 0.32
C GLU A 406 -17.81 0.16 1.73
N ILE A 407 -16.90 -0.12 2.67
CA ILE A 407 -17.25 -0.39 4.08
C ILE A 407 -18.03 0.78 4.67
N PHE A 408 -17.57 2.02 4.45
CA PHE A 408 -18.25 3.21 4.94
C PHE A 408 -19.68 3.33 4.39
N ALA A 409 -19.89 3.05 3.10
CA ALA A 409 -21.21 3.05 2.48
C ALA A 409 -22.12 1.97 3.08
N ILE A 410 -21.60 0.75 3.30
CA ILE A 410 -22.34 -0.37 3.91
C ILE A 410 -22.78 0.00 5.34
N LEU A 411 -21.85 0.50 6.16
CA LEU A 411 -22.13 0.87 7.55
C LEU A 411 -23.14 2.02 7.64
N THR A 412 -22.93 3.10 6.90
CA THR A 412 -23.76 4.31 6.97
C THR A 412 -25.18 4.04 6.48
N SER A 413 -25.33 3.34 5.35
CA SER A 413 -26.64 2.99 4.81
C SER A 413 -27.41 2.05 5.77
N SER A 414 -26.76 1.03 6.31
CA SER A 414 -27.37 0.09 7.28
C SER A 414 -27.75 0.77 8.59
N ALA A 415 -26.88 1.64 9.13
CA ALA A 415 -27.14 2.42 10.33
C ALA A 415 -28.30 3.40 10.11
N GLY A 416 -28.38 4.02 8.93
CA GLY A 416 -29.52 4.87 8.54
C GLY A 416 -30.84 4.11 8.52
N LEU A 417 -30.88 2.93 7.89
CA LEU A 417 -32.09 2.08 7.87
C LEU A 417 -32.50 1.65 9.30
N LEU A 418 -31.54 1.23 10.12
CA LEU A 418 -31.79 0.83 11.51
C LEU A 418 -32.33 2.01 12.34
N GLY A 419 -31.64 3.13 12.26
CA GLY A 419 -31.91 4.34 13.04
C GLY A 419 -33.26 4.95 12.72
N CYS A 420 -33.56 5.16 11.45
CA CYS A 420 -34.77 5.85 11.03
C CYS A 420 -36.03 5.02 11.29
N ILE A 421 -35.95 3.69 11.13
CA ILE A 421 -37.14 2.82 11.10
C ILE A 421 -37.43 2.17 12.45
N PHE A 422 -36.39 1.76 13.17
CA PHE A 422 -36.55 0.95 14.36
C PHE A 422 -36.35 1.73 15.67
N LEU A 423 -35.49 2.76 15.70
CA LEU A 423 -35.32 3.54 16.94
C LEU A 423 -36.63 4.22 17.40
N PRO A 424 -37.42 4.89 16.55
CA PRO A 424 -38.69 5.49 16.98
C PRO A 424 -39.66 4.44 17.54
N LYS A 425 -39.67 3.23 16.96
CA LYS A 425 -40.53 2.13 17.39
C LYS A 425 -40.08 1.55 18.73
N CYS A 426 -38.78 1.33 18.91
CA CYS A 426 -38.23 0.84 20.17
C CYS A 426 -38.45 1.86 21.29
N TYR A 427 -38.28 3.14 21.01
CA TYR A 427 -38.56 4.22 21.96
C TYR A 427 -40.02 4.20 22.44
N ILE A 428 -40.99 4.06 21.53
CA ILE A 428 -42.41 3.97 21.89
C ILE A 428 -42.70 2.69 22.70
N ILE A 429 -42.15 1.54 22.28
CA ILE A 429 -42.39 0.25 22.94
C ILE A 429 -41.84 0.25 24.39
N ILE A 430 -40.64 0.80 24.60
CA ILE A 430 -39.93 0.74 25.90
C ILE A 430 -40.35 1.88 26.83
N TYR A 431 -40.44 3.11 26.32
CA TYR A 431 -40.57 4.29 27.18
C TYR A 431 -42.00 4.84 27.26
N ARG A 432 -42.88 4.47 26.32
CA ARG A 432 -44.24 5.03 26.23
C ARG A 432 -45.31 3.94 26.21
N HIS A 433 -45.36 3.15 27.28
CA HIS A 433 -46.30 2.05 27.47
C HIS A 433 -47.78 2.44 27.26
N GLU A 434 -48.17 3.68 27.57
CA GLU A 434 -49.55 4.17 27.40
C GLU A 434 -50.03 4.20 25.93
N MET A 435 -49.12 4.29 24.95
CA MET A 435 -49.51 4.22 23.53
C MET A 435 -49.66 2.78 23.00
N ASN A 436 -49.34 1.76 23.82
CA ASN A 436 -49.48 0.35 23.45
C ASN A 436 -50.89 -0.21 23.67
N THR A 437 -51.82 0.55 24.28
CA THR A 437 -53.21 0.11 24.47
C THR A 437 -54.06 0.31 23.21
N LYS A 438 -54.89 -0.70 22.86
CA LYS A 438 -55.80 -0.69 21.70
C LYS A 438 -56.68 0.57 21.61
N SER A 439 -57.00 1.21 22.74
CA SER A 439 -57.83 2.40 22.86
C SER A 439 -57.26 3.63 22.13
N HIS A 440 -55.93 3.76 22.02
CA HIS A 440 -55.30 4.89 21.32
C HIS A 440 -55.16 4.67 19.81
N LEU A 441 -55.08 3.42 19.34
CA LEU A 441 -54.95 3.07 17.91
C LEU A 441 -56.28 3.18 17.14
N LEU A 442 -57.41 3.05 17.82
CA LEU A 442 -58.74 3.13 17.18
C LEU A 442 -59.28 4.57 17.06
N GLY A 443 -58.55 5.56 17.57
CA GLY A 443 -59.06 6.92 17.72
C GLY A 443 -60.21 6.96 18.72
N LYS A 444 -60.28 8.03 19.52
CA LYS A 444 -61.51 8.39 20.22
C LYS A 444 -62.61 8.57 19.17
N LYS A 445 -63.44 7.55 18.95
CA LYS A 445 -64.86 7.77 18.65
C LYS A 445 -65.51 8.09 20.00
N ALA A 446 -65.49 9.37 20.35
CA ALA A 446 -66.51 9.94 21.21
C ALA A 446 -67.55 10.58 20.30
#